data_AF-A0A9Q3S0C6-F1
#
_entry.id   AF-A0A9Q3S0C6-F1
#
_cell.length_a   1.000
_cell.length_b   1.000
_cell.length_c   1.000
_cell.angle_alpha   90.00
_cell.angle_beta   90.00
_cell.angle_gamma   90.00
#
_symmetry.space_group_name_H-M   'P 1'
#
loop_
_entity.id
_entity.type
_entity.pdbx_description
1 polymer ?
#
loop_
_entity_poly.entity_id
_entity_poly.type
_entity_poly.pdbx_seq_one_letter_code
_entity_poly.pdbx_strand_id
1 'polypeptide(L)' 'MRWTVQDLAEASGVSVSTIKRVEASEAIPHISVPKLLSIRAAFESKGIEFVGSPDDRPGIRIGRP' A
#
# COMPACT_ATOMS: atom_id res chain seq x y z
N MET A 1 2.19 -9.89 9.89
CA MET A 1 2.59 -9.98 8.47
C MET A 1 4.06 -9.58 8.38
N ARG A 2 4.93 -10.40 7.77
CA ARG A 2 6.36 -10.09 7.57
C ARG A 2 6.64 -9.98 6.07
N TRP A 3 5.97 -9.05 5.40
CA TRP A 3 6.23 -8.80 3.98
C TRP A 3 7.50 -7.98 3.81
N THR A 4 8.32 -8.42 2.87
CA THR A 4 9.39 -7.64 2.29
C THR A 4 8.83 -6.73 1.19
N VAL A 5 9.63 -5.77 0.76
CA VAL A 5 9.33 -4.94 -0.42
C VAL A 5 9.14 -5.81 -1.68
N GLN A 6 9.82 -6.95 -1.75
CA GLN A 6 9.72 -7.91 -2.85
C GLN A 6 8.31 -8.54 -2.89
N ASP A 7 7.80 -8.96 -1.73
CA ASP A 7 6.47 -9.59 -1.61
C ASP A 7 5.36 -8.61 -2.02
N LEU A 8 5.49 -7.34 -1.60
CA LEU A 8 4.54 -6.30 -1.99
C LEU A 8 4.62 -6.00 -3.49
N ALA A 9 5.83 -6.01 -4.08
CA ALA A 9 6.02 -5.81 -5.51
C ALA A 9 5.32 -6.90 -6.33
N GLU A 10 5.48 -8.15 -5.91
CA GLU A 10 4.83 -9.31 -6.55
C GLU A 10 3.31 -9.24 -6.39
N ALA A 11 2.80 -8.97 -5.19
CA ALA A 11 1.37 -8.90 -4.93
C ALA A 11 0.65 -7.73 -5.61
N SER A 12 1.32 -6.58 -5.77
CA SER A 12 0.73 -5.37 -6.37
C SER A 12 1.05 -5.19 -7.86
N GLY A 13 1.99 -5.96 -8.42
CA GLY A 13 2.48 -5.77 -9.78
C GLY A 13 3.26 -4.46 -9.98
N VAL A 14 3.63 -3.76 -8.89
CA VAL A 14 4.42 -2.53 -8.92
C VAL A 14 5.90 -2.86 -8.73
N SER A 15 6.78 -2.23 -9.50
CA SER A 15 8.22 -2.50 -9.40
C SER A 15 8.77 -2.19 -8.00
N VAL A 16 9.71 -3.01 -7.53
CA VAL A 16 10.46 -2.79 -6.27
C VAL A 16 11.04 -1.38 -6.20
N SER A 17 11.59 -0.88 -7.32
CA SER A 17 12.14 0.48 -7.41
C SER A 17 11.10 1.58 -7.19
N THR A 18 9.85 1.36 -7.62
CA THR A 18 8.75 2.31 -7.39
C THR A 18 8.30 2.26 -5.94
N ILE A 19 8.17 1.08 -5.35
CA ILE A 19 7.79 0.93 -3.94
C ILE A 19 8.82 1.58 -3.03
N LYS A 20 10.12 1.30 -3.23
CA LYS A 20 11.20 1.94 -2.45
C LYS A 20 11.17 3.47 -2.56
N ARG A 21 10.88 4.01 -3.75
CA ARG A 21 10.77 5.46 -3.95
C ARG A 21 9.56 6.05 -3.21
N VAL A 22 8.44 5.32 -3.18
CA VAL A 22 7.24 5.70 -2.42
C VAL A 22 7.53 5.67 -0.92
N GLU A 23 8.16 4.61 -0.42
CA GLU A 23 8.50 4.45 1.01
C GLU A 23 9.53 5.48 1.49
N ALA A 24 10.47 5.88 0.64
CA ALA A 24 11.47 6.89 0.97
C ALA A 24 10.94 8.34 0.89
N SER A 25 9.67 8.53 0.55
CA SER A 25 9.07 9.86 0.43
C SER A 25 8.48 10.29 1.77
N GLU A 26 8.99 11.38 2.32
CA GLU A 26 8.46 12.02 3.54
C GLU A 26 7.16 12.81 3.29
N ALA A 27 6.81 13.04 2.02
CA ALA A 27 5.63 13.76 1.57
C ALA A 27 4.80 12.89 0.63
N ILE A 28 3.72 13.45 0.05
CA ILE A 28 2.88 12.71 -0.92
C ILE A 28 3.75 12.27 -2.10
N PRO A 29 3.96 10.96 -2.30
CA PRO A 29 4.88 10.48 -3.31
C PRO A 29 4.29 10.66 -4.71
N HIS A 30 5.13 11.01 -5.68
CA HIS A 30 4.76 11.01 -7.10
C HIS A 30 4.63 9.56 -7.60
N ILE A 31 3.42 9.01 -7.46
CA ILE A 31 2.99 7.72 -7.99
C ILE A 31 1.71 7.88 -8.79
N SER A 32 1.56 7.12 -9.88
CA SER A 32 0.31 7.15 -10.65
C SER A 32 -0.82 6.49 -9.86
N VAL A 33 -2.04 7.04 -9.99
CA VAL A 33 -3.24 6.53 -9.31
C VAL A 33 -3.44 5.03 -9.51
N PRO A 34 -3.27 4.44 -10.72
CA PRO A 34 -3.44 3.00 -10.89
C PRO A 34 -2.46 2.17 -10.04
N LYS A 35 -1.19 2.59 -9.93
CA LYS A 35 -0.20 1.87 -9.13
C LYS A 35 -0.49 1.97 -7.63
N LEU A 36 -0.96 3.14 -7.19
CA LEU A 36 -1.39 3.34 -5.80
C LEU A 36 -2.58 2.42 -5.46
N LEU A 37 -3.56 2.33 -6.36
CA LEU A 37 -4.70 1.44 -6.20
C LEU A 37 -4.29 -0.04 -6.19
N SER A 38 -3.33 -0.46 -7.02
CA SER A 38 -2.82 -1.83 -6.99
C SER A 38 -2.13 -2.19 -5.67
N ILE A 39 -1.36 -1.26 -5.09
CA ILE A 39 -0.73 -1.44 -3.77
C ILE A 39 -1.80 -1.57 -2.69
N ARG A 40 -2.80 -0.70 -2.69
CA ARG A 40 -3.94 -0.76 -1.77
C ARG A 40 -4.68 -2.10 -1.87
N ALA A 41 -5.02 -2.52 -3.08
CA ALA A 41 -5.71 -3.78 -3.34
C ALA A 41 -4.89 -5.00 -2.88
N ALA A 42 -3.56 -4.96 -3.00
CA ALA A 42 -2.69 -6.02 -2.52
C ALA A 42 -2.79 -6.21 -0.99
N PHE A 43 -2.86 -5.11 -0.23
CA PHE A 43 -3.08 -5.17 1.22
C PHE A 43 -4.50 -5.61 1.58
N GLU A 44 -5.52 -5.09 0.87
CA GLU A 44 -6.92 -5.49 1.04
C GLU A 44 -7.14 -6.99 0.78
N SER A 45 -6.46 -7.57 -0.21
CA SER A 45 -6.49 -9.01 -0.51
C SER A 45 -5.95 -9.89 0.62
N LYS A 46 -5.26 -9.30 1.60
CA LYS A 46 -4.70 -9.98 2.78
C LYS A 46 -5.43 -9.61 4.06
N GLY A 47 -6.60 -8.98 3.95
CA GLY A 47 -7.45 -8.64 5.10
C GLY A 47 -7.11 -7.30 5.74
N ILE A 48 -6.35 -6.42 5.09
CA ILE A 48 -6.12 -5.05 5.58
C ILE A 48 -7.15 -4.12 4.95
N GLU A 49 -8.02 -3.54 5.76
CA GLU A 49 -8.99 -2.55 5.30
C GLU A 49 -8.51 -1.15 5.67
N PHE A 50 -8.37 -0.26 4.67
CA PHE A 50 -8.08 1.15 4.91
C PHE A 50 -9.37 1.89 5.26
N VAL A 51 -9.38 2.56 6.42
CA VAL A 51 -10.55 3.24 6.97
C VAL A 51 -10.24 4.70 7.30
N GLY A 52 -11.28 5.53 7.27
CA GLY A 52 -11.17 6.97 7.46
C GLY A 52 -10.69 7.70 6.22
N SER A 53 -10.48 9.00 6.39
CA SER A 53 -9.93 9.91 5.40
C SER A 53 -8.59 10.46 5.89
N PRO A 54 -7.72 10.98 5.00
CA PRO A 54 -6.49 11.65 5.43
C PRO A 54 -6.72 12.71 6.51
N ASP A 55 -7.85 13.42 6.43
CA ASP A 55 -8.22 14.51 7.35
C ASP A 55 -9.14 14.08 8.52
N ASP A 56 -9.67 12.85 8.51
CA ASP A 56 -10.56 12.35 9.57
C ASP A 56 -10.29 10.88 9.88
N ARG A 57 -9.62 10.65 11.01
CA ARG A 57 -9.30 9.33 11.59
C ARG A 57 -8.68 8.34 10.59
N PRO A 58 -7.54 8.68 9.96
CA PRO A 58 -6.84 7.73 9.09
C PRO A 58 -6.43 6.49 9.90
N GLY A 59 -6.73 5.31 9.38
CA GLY A 59 -6.40 4.06 10.06
C GLY A 59 -6.48 2.83 9.18
N ILE A 60 -6.05 1.71 9.75
CA ILE A 60 -6.22 0.39 9.15
C ILE A 60 -6.99 -0.51 10.12
N ARG A 61 -7.86 -1.35 9.58
CA ARG A 61 -8.48 -2.47 10.30
C ARG A 61 -7.91 -3.77 9.75
N ILE A 62 -7.59 -4.69 10.65
CA ILE A 62 -7.14 -6.03 10.26
C ILE A 62 -8.34 -6.96 10.41
N GLY A 63 -8.90 -7.36 9.28
CA GLY A 63 -9.95 -8.38 9.18
C GLY A 63 -9.40 -9.79 9.25
N ARG A 64 -10.29 -10.78 9.24
CA ARG A 64 -9.91 -12.19 9.02
C ARG A 64 -9.60 -12.38 7.53
N PRO A 65 -8.48 -13.05 7.17
CA PRO A 65 -8.13 -13.31 5.78
C PRO A 65 -9.15 -14.20 5.06
#